data_AF-A0A940KFW3-F1
#
_entry.id   AF-A0A940KFW3-F1
#
_cell.length_a   1.000
_cell.length_b   1.000
_cell.length_c   1.000
_cell.angle_alpha   90.00
_cell.angle_beta   90.00
_cell.angle_gamma   90.00
#
_symmetry.space_group_name_H-M   'P 1'
#
loop_
_entity.id
_entity.type
_entity.pdbx_description
1 polymer ?
#
loop_
_entity_poly.entity_id
_entity_poly.type
_entity_poly.pdbx_seq_one_letter_code
_entity_poly.pdbx_strand_id
1 'polypeptide(L)'
;MVQFTATIQKFDEMGEKTGWSYISIPATIAQKLSPGNKKSFRVKGKLDNYSFKGVSLLPMGGGDFIMALKADVRKAIGKQKGAKLEVQLVLDKVPYKINQELLDCLADEPQALQHFNTMPPSHQAYWSKWIESAKTEGTRTKRITQSVIALAKKFDYGQMIRSLKKENN
;
A
#
# COMPACT_ATOMS: atom_id res chain seq x y z
N MET A 1 14.03 -14.70 8.28
CA MET A 1 14.15 -13.25 8.54
C MET A 1 15.45 -12.78 7.90
N VAL A 2 15.47 -11.59 7.32
CA VAL A 2 16.69 -10.99 6.75
C VAL A 2 16.94 -9.64 7.40
N GLN A 3 18.21 -9.31 7.62
CA GLN A 3 18.65 -8.02 8.15
C GLN A 3 19.79 -7.47 7.31
N PHE A 4 19.71 -6.19 6.97
CA PHE A 4 20.74 -5.49 6.19
C PHE A 4 20.60 -3.98 6.37
N THR A 5 21.65 -3.25 5.99
CA THR A 5 21.63 -1.79 5.96
C THR A 5 21.33 -1.31 4.54
N ALA A 6 20.44 -0.33 4.42
CA ALA A 6 20.07 0.28 3.14
C ALA A 6 20.14 1.80 3.20
N THR A 7 20.49 2.43 2.09
CA THR A 7 20.46 3.90 1.95
C THR A 7 19.13 4.32 1.33
N ILE A 8 18.50 5.36 1.90
CA ILE A 8 17.28 5.95 1.33
C ILE A 8 17.64 6.66 0.02
N GLN A 9 17.08 6.17 -1.08
CA GLN A 9 17.15 6.78 -2.39
C GLN A 9 15.89 7.56 -2.69
N LYS A 10 15.94 8.45 -3.68
CA LYS A 10 14.79 9.18 -4.20
C LYS A 10 14.83 9.10 -5.71
N PHE A 11 13.70 8.81 -6.35
CA PHE A 11 13.61 8.89 -7.81
C PHE A 11 13.62 10.37 -8.22
N ASP A 12 14.63 10.75 -8.99
CA ASP A 12 14.82 12.13 -9.43
C ASP A 12 13.88 12.45 -10.60
N GLU A 13 13.92 11.72 -11.72
CA GLU A 13 12.98 11.87 -12.86
C GLU A 13 12.67 10.50 -13.51
N MET A 14 11.77 9.72 -12.91
CA MET A 14 11.33 8.42 -13.45
C MET A 14 9.80 8.33 -13.45
N GLY A 15 9.17 9.06 -14.38
CA GLY A 15 7.73 8.95 -14.69
C GLY A 15 6.83 8.96 -13.45
N GLU A 16 5.92 7.99 -13.33
CA GLU A 16 4.96 7.88 -12.22
C GLU A 16 5.57 7.73 -10.82
N LYS A 17 6.87 7.42 -10.71
CA LYS A 17 7.60 7.24 -9.43
C LYS A 17 8.40 8.47 -9.02
N THR A 18 8.36 9.54 -9.81
CA THR A 18 9.07 10.79 -9.54
C THR A 18 8.78 11.28 -8.12
N GLY A 19 9.85 11.57 -7.37
CA GLY A 19 9.75 12.08 -6.00
C GLY A 19 9.59 11.02 -4.90
N TRP A 20 9.39 9.74 -5.24
CA TRP A 20 9.28 8.68 -4.23
C TRP A 20 10.62 8.46 -3.54
N SER A 21 10.60 8.42 -2.21
CA SER A 21 11.72 7.89 -1.41
C SER A 21 11.58 6.38 -1.27
N TYR A 22 12.67 5.64 -1.42
CA TYR A 22 12.65 4.19 -1.37
C TYR A 22 13.98 3.61 -0.88
N ILE A 23 13.97 2.32 -0.55
CA ILE A 23 15.19 1.51 -0.38
C ILE A 23 15.20 0.41 -1.44
N SER A 24 16.38 0.10 -1.96
CA SER A 24 16.59 -1.07 -2.81
C SER A 24 16.80 -2.31 -1.94
N ILE A 25 16.18 -3.42 -2.36
CA ILE A 25 16.36 -4.75 -1.81
C ILE A 25 17.04 -5.58 -2.90
N PRO A 26 18.33 -5.92 -2.71
CA PRO A 26 19.07 -6.71 -3.68
C PRO A 26 18.40 -8.07 -3.93
N ALA A 27 18.54 -8.58 -5.15
CA ALA A 27 18.02 -9.89 -5.55
C ALA A 27 18.39 -11.00 -4.56
N THR A 28 19.62 -11.03 -4.04
CA THR A 28 20.08 -12.02 -3.06
C THR A 28 19.26 -12.01 -1.76
N ILE A 29 18.78 -10.85 -1.32
CA ILE A 29 17.93 -10.70 -0.14
C ILE A 29 16.47 -11.02 -0.49
N ALA A 30 15.99 -10.54 -1.65
CA ALA A 30 14.63 -10.83 -2.11
C ALA A 30 14.39 -12.33 -2.30
N GLN A 31 15.36 -13.06 -2.85
CA GLN A 31 15.28 -14.51 -3.03
C GLN A 31 15.27 -15.27 -1.69
N LYS A 32 15.93 -14.76 -0.65
CA LYS A 32 15.83 -15.33 0.71
C LYS A 32 14.44 -15.13 1.33
N LEU A 33 13.73 -14.08 0.94
CA LEU A 33 12.39 -13.77 1.44
C LEU A 33 11.29 -14.54 0.69
N SER A 34 11.40 -14.61 -0.63
CA SER A 34 10.42 -15.24 -1.51
C SER A 34 11.13 -15.87 -2.72
N PRO A 35 11.65 -17.11 -2.59
CA PRO A 35 12.40 -17.77 -3.65
C PRO A 35 11.59 -17.89 -4.96
N GLY A 36 12.23 -17.59 -6.09
CA GLY A 36 11.64 -17.68 -7.44
C GLY A 36 10.60 -16.60 -7.77
N ASN A 37 10.26 -15.71 -6.83
CA ASN A 37 9.22 -14.73 -7.04
C ASN A 37 9.73 -13.53 -7.86
N LYS A 38 9.02 -13.25 -8.97
CA LYS A 38 9.26 -12.08 -9.84
C LYS A 38 8.16 -11.01 -9.74
N LYS A 39 7.12 -11.26 -8.94
CA LYS A 39 5.97 -10.36 -8.73
C LYS A 39 6.09 -9.66 -7.39
N SER A 40 5.30 -8.59 -7.20
CA SER A 40 5.25 -7.91 -5.91
C SER A 40 4.76 -8.84 -4.79
N PHE A 41 5.31 -8.67 -3.60
CA PHE A 41 4.95 -9.46 -2.42
C PHE A 41 5.03 -8.63 -1.15
N ARG A 42 4.32 -9.07 -0.10
CA ARG A 42 4.20 -8.32 1.15
C ARG A 42 5.22 -8.77 2.17
N VAL A 43 5.75 -7.82 2.92
CA VAL A 43 6.69 -8.02 4.01
C VAL A 43 6.25 -7.25 5.25
N LYS A 44 6.73 -7.71 6.40
CA LYS A 44 6.62 -7.09 7.70
C LYS A 44 7.98 -7.05 8.36
N GLY A 45 8.16 -6.17 9.33
CA GLY A 45 9.41 -6.10 10.09
C GLY A 45 9.67 -4.71 10.65
N LYS A 46 10.92 -4.29 10.63
CA LYS A 46 11.37 -3.05 11.25
C LYS A 46 12.29 -2.25 10.33
N LEU A 47 12.16 -0.92 10.40
CA LEU A 47 13.07 0.07 9.85
C LEU A 47 13.61 0.88 11.02
N ASP A 48 14.86 0.63 11.41
CA ASP A 48 15.40 1.06 12.70
C ASP A 48 14.45 0.65 13.86
N ASN A 49 13.91 1.63 14.59
CA ASN A 49 12.96 1.40 15.69
C ASN A 49 11.49 1.36 15.24
N TYR A 50 11.19 1.64 13.96
CA TYR A 50 9.83 1.69 13.44
C TYR A 50 9.37 0.31 12.96
N SER A 51 8.33 -0.24 13.61
CA SER A 51 7.74 -1.52 13.23
C SER A 51 6.61 -1.34 12.21
N PHE A 52 6.56 -2.19 11.18
CA PHE A 52 5.53 -2.14 10.14
C PHE A 52 5.05 -3.55 9.74
N LYS A 53 3.85 -3.60 9.15
CA LYS A 53 3.25 -4.82 8.61
C LYS A 53 2.61 -4.57 7.27
N GLY A 54 2.60 -5.59 6.40
CA GLY A 54 1.82 -5.56 5.17
C GLY A 54 2.30 -4.60 4.09
N VAL A 55 3.58 -4.23 4.08
CA VAL A 55 4.18 -3.34 3.06
C VAL A 55 4.61 -4.16 1.85
N SER A 56 4.31 -3.68 0.64
CA SER A 56 4.65 -4.38 -0.60
C SER A 56 6.05 -4.04 -1.09
N LEU A 57 6.79 -5.05 -1.51
CA LEU A 57 8.01 -4.93 -2.31
C LEU A 57 7.63 -4.94 -3.79
N LEU A 58 8.14 -3.99 -4.56
CA LEU A 58 7.87 -3.84 -5.99
C LEU A 58 9.10 -4.26 -6.81
N PRO A 59 8.97 -5.11 -7.84
CA PRO A 59 10.09 -5.47 -8.69
C PRO A 59 10.60 -4.26 -9.48
N MET A 60 11.92 -4.13 -9.62
CA MET A 60 12.58 -3.09 -10.42
C MET A 60 13.32 -3.63 -11.65
N GLY A 61 13.17 -4.93 -11.95
CA GLY A 61 13.96 -5.61 -12.99
C GLY A 61 15.26 -6.19 -12.42
N GLY A 62 15.89 -7.11 -13.16
CA GLY A 62 17.15 -7.75 -12.73
C GLY A 62 17.05 -8.65 -11.49
N GLY A 63 15.84 -8.85 -10.94
CA GLY A 63 15.63 -9.57 -9.67
C GLY A 63 15.63 -8.67 -8.43
N ASP A 64 15.92 -7.37 -8.60
CA ASP A 64 15.89 -6.40 -7.53
C ASP A 64 14.47 -5.92 -7.24
N PHE A 65 14.26 -5.54 -5.99
CA PHE A 65 12.99 -5.01 -5.49
C PHE A 65 13.21 -3.67 -4.82
N ILE A 66 12.14 -2.88 -4.70
CA ILE A 66 12.13 -1.66 -3.91
C ILE A 66 11.03 -1.69 -2.88
N MET A 67 11.29 -1.03 -1.75
CA MET A 67 10.26 -0.67 -0.78
C MET A 67 10.11 0.85 -0.77
N ALA A 68 8.90 1.33 -1.08
CA ALA A 68 8.58 2.75 -0.99
C ALA A 68 8.50 3.20 0.48
N LEU A 69 9.18 4.29 0.80
CA LEU A 69 9.16 4.94 2.11
C LEU A 69 8.25 6.16 2.06
N LYS A 70 7.02 5.97 2.54
CA LYS A 70 6.03 7.03 2.66
C LYS A 70 6.49 8.11 3.67
N ALA A 71 5.87 9.29 3.58
CA ALA A 71 6.27 10.45 4.37
C ALA A 71 6.12 10.23 5.89
N ASP A 72 5.07 9.52 6.32
CA ASP A 72 4.84 9.09 7.70
C ASP A 72 5.97 8.18 8.21
N VAL A 73 6.36 7.18 7.42
CA VAL A 73 7.49 6.29 7.76
C VAL A 73 8.78 7.08 7.90
N ARG A 74 9.09 7.96 6.93
CA ARG A 74 10.29 8.81 6.98
C ARG A 74 10.33 9.74 8.19
N LYS A 75 9.18 10.32 8.56
CA LYS A 75 9.04 11.12 9.78
C LYS A 75 9.27 10.28 11.04
N ALA A 76 8.71 9.07 11.10
CA ALA A 76 8.82 8.19 12.26
C ALA A 76 10.27 7.71 12.51
N ILE A 77 11.03 7.46 11.44
CA ILE A 77 12.46 7.08 11.56
C ILE A 77 13.40 8.29 11.62
N GLY A 78 12.91 9.50 11.37
CA GLY A 78 13.72 10.73 11.34
C GLY A 78 14.77 10.78 10.22
N LYS A 79 14.59 10.02 9.13
CA LYS A 79 15.60 9.86 8.07
C LYS A 79 15.07 10.28 6.69
N GLN A 80 15.97 10.84 5.87
CA GLN A 80 15.68 11.34 4.52
C GLN A 80 16.65 10.75 3.46
N LYS A 81 16.56 11.22 2.21
CA LYS A 81 17.45 10.82 1.09
C LYS A 81 18.91 10.88 1.56
N GLY A 82 19.68 9.83 1.28
CA GLY A 82 21.09 9.71 1.65
C GLY A 82 21.35 9.10 3.03
N ALA A 83 20.35 9.03 3.92
CA ALA A 83 20.52 8.39 5.22
C ALA A 83 20.55 6.86 5.10
N LYS A 84 21.35 6.21 5.94
CA LYS A 84 21.37 4.75 6.11
C LYS A 84 20.37 4.34 7.18
N LEU A 85 19.66 3.23 6.98
CA LEU A 85 18.82 2.61 7.99
C LEU A 85 19.04 1.10 8.08
N GLU A 86 18.78 0.57 9.26
CA GLU A 86 18.73 -0.87 9.49
C GLU A 86 17.36 -1.40 9.08
N VAL A 87 17.36 -2.40 8.21
CA VAL A 87 16.15 -3.01 7.67
C VAL A 87 16.08 -4.45 8.14
N GLN A 88 14.98 -4.81 8.80
CA GLN A 88 14.65 -6.19 9.16
C GLN A 88 13.36 -6.58 8.44
N LEU A 89 13.41 -7.62 7.59
CA LEU A 89 12.26 -8.07 6.79
C LEU A 89 11.94 -9.55 7.02
N VAL A 90 10.63 -9.82 7.00
CA VAL A 90 10.05 -11.17 6.96
C VAL A 90 8.88 -11.16 5.99
N LEU A 91 8.69 -12.25 5.26
CA LEU A 91 7.53 -12.43 4.39
C LEU A 91 6.24 -12.32 5.21
N ASP A 92 5.32 -11.47 4.75
CA ASP A 92 4.01 -11.29 5.37
C ASP A 92 2.95 -12.05 4.58
N LYS A 93 2.59 -13.23 5.09
CA LYS A 93 1.55 -14.09 4.52
C LYS A 93 0.15 -13.73 5.00
N VAL A 94 0.01 -12.78 5.92
CA VAL A 94 -1.29 -12.45 6.50
C VAL A 94 -2.08 -11.61 5.49
N PRO A 95 -3.22 -12.09 4.98
CA PRO A 95 -4.06 -11.29 4.10
C PRO A 95 -4.58 -10.08 4.86
N TYR A 96 -4.72 -8.96 4.15
CA TYR A 96 -5.33 -7.79 4.76
C TYR A 96 -6.83 -8.06 4.93
N LYS A 97 -7.35 -7.90 6.15
CA LYS A 97 -8.78 -8.04 6.43
C LYS A 97 -9.50 -6.75 6.02
N ILE A 98 -10.52 -6.88 5.19
CA ILE A 98 -11.36 -5.76 4.76
C ILE A 98 -12.21 -5.29 5.96
N ASN A 99 -12.43 -3.98 6.03
CA ASN A 99 -13.28 -3.33 7.01
C ASN A 99 -14.71 -3.90 6.95
N GLN A 100 -15.24 -4.30 8.10
CA GLN A 100 -16.53 -4.99 8.17
C GLN A 100 -17.69 -4.08 7.77
N GLU A 101 -17.71 -2.81 8.22
CA GLU A 101 -18.77 -1.85 7.86
C GLU A 101 -18.86 -1.65 6.34
N LEU A 102 -17.72 -1.65 5.63
CA LEU A 102 -17.72 -1.62 4.17
C LEU A 102 -18.37 -2.88 3.57
N LEU A 103 -18.05 -4.07 4.08
CA LEU A 103 -18.63 -5.33 3.57
C LEU A 103 -20.13 -5.39 3.82
N ASP A 104 -20.58 -4.96 4.99
CA ASP A 104 -21.99 -4.94 5.37
C ASP A 104 -22.76 -4.01 4.41
N CYS A 105 -22.27 -2.78 4.18
CA CYS A 105 -22.90 -1.87 3.22
C CYS A 105 -22.82 -2.34 1.76
N LEU A 106 -21.80 -3.13 1.38
CA LEU A 106 -21.73 -3.71 0.04
C LEU A 106 -22.73 -4.87 -0.13
N ALA A 107 -23.06 -5.59 0.94
CA ALA A 107 -24.04 -6.67 0.89
C ALA A 107 -25.44 -6.16 0.47
N ASP A 108 -25.78 -4.93 0.85
CA ASP A 108 -27.02 -4.26 0.48
C ASP A 108 -27.02 -3.73 -0.98
N GLU A 109 -25.86 -3.71 -1.65
CA GLU A 109 -25.69 -3.15 -3.00
C GLU A 109 -25.02 -4.16 -3.96
N PRO A 110 -25.80 -5.10 -4.54
CA PRO A 110 -25.26 -6.25 -5.29
C PRO A 110 -24.33 -5.88 -6.44
N GLN A 111 -24.62 -4.79 -7.16
CA GLN A 111 -23.78 -4.32 -8.26
C GLN A 111 -22.41 -3.85 -7.78
N ALA A 112 -22.36 -3.14 -6.65
CA ALA A 112 -21.12 -2.68 -6.05
C ALA A 112 -20.29 -3.87 -5.52
N LEU A 113 -20.95 -4.81 -4.83
CA LEU A 113 -20.31 -6.03 -4.32
C LEU A 113 -19.72 -6.88 -5.43
N GLN A 114 -20.47 -7.09 -6.52
CA GLN A 114 -19.98 -7.87 -7.65
C GLN A 114 -18.70 -7.26 -8.22
N HIS A 115 -18.69 -5.94 -8.45
CA HIS A 115 -17.50 -5.27 -8.96
C HIS A 115 -16.32 -5.35 -7.97
N PHE A 116 -16.57 -5.12 -6.68
CA PHE A 116 -15.56 -5.24 -5.64
C PHE A 116 -14.91 -6.64 -5.62
N ASN A 117 -15.71 -7.69 -5.74
CA ASN A 117 -15.24 -9.09 -5.76
C ASN A 117 -14.40 -9.44 -7.01
N THR A 118 -14.51 -8.69 -8.11
CA THR A 118 -13.64 -8.88 -9.28
C THR A 118 -12.24 -8.29 -9.10
N MET A 119 -12.04 -7.41 -8.12
CA MET A 119 -10.76 -6.73 -7.91
C MET A 119 -9.74 -7.64 -7.20
N PRO A 120 -8.43 -7.49 -7.49
CA PRO A 120 -7.38 -8.12 -6.69
C PRO A 120 -7.46 -7.72 -5.21
N PRO A 121 -7.10 -8.60 -4.25
CA PRO A 121 -7.16 -8.28 -2.82
C PRO A 121 -6.39 -7.02 -2.41
N SER A 122 -5.30 -6.70 -3.12
CA SER A 122 -4.54 -5.46 -2.92
C SER A 122 -5.35 -4.20 -3.27
N HIS A 123 -6.20 -4.28 -4.29
CA HIS A 123 -7.06 -3.17 -4.72
C HIS A 123 -8.26 -3.03 -3.80
N GLN A 124 -8.87 -4.14 -3.40
CA GLN A 124 -9.91 -4.17 -2.37
C GLN A 124 -9.44 -3.49 -1.07
N ALA A 125 -8.20 -3.77 -0.66
CA ALA A 125 -7.60 -3.18 0.53
C ALA A 125 -7.42 -1.65 0.46
N TYR A 126 -7.40 -1.02 -0.73
CA TYR A 126 -7.30 0.45 -0.82
C TYR A 126 -8.54 1.15 -0.28
N TRP A 127 -9.73 0.64 -0.63
CA TRP A 127 -11.01 1.14 -0.14
C TRP A 127 -11.09 1.08 1.39
N SER A 128 -10.82 -0.10 1.93
CA SER A 128 -10.80 -0.36 3.38
C SER A 128 -9.83 0.56 4.13
N LYS A 129 -8.57 0.66 3.67
CA LYS A 129 -7.58 1.54 4.30
C LYS A 129 -7.97 3.01 4.25
N TRP A 130 -8.61 3.45 3.18
CA TRP A 130 -9.09 4.82 3.06
C TRP A 130 -10.21 5.10 4.07
N ILE A 131 -11.17 4.19 4.21
CA ILE A 131 -12.24 4.28 5.22
C ILE A 131 -11.65 4.27 6.63
N GLU A 132 -10.75 3.32 6.95
CA GLU A 132 -10.10 3.19 8.26
C GLU A 132 -9.23 4.39 8.64
N SER A 133 -8.72 5.15 7.65
CA SER A 133 -7.93 6.36 7.92
C SER A 133 -8.78 7.55 8.37
N ALA A 134 -10.12 7.45 8.34
CA ALA A 134 -11.01 8.47 8.86
C ALA A 134 -10.97 8.50 10.40
N LYS A 135 -10.75 9.69 10.97
CA LYS A 135 -10.68 9.87 12.44
C LYS A 135 -12.05 10.01 13.10
N THR A 136 -13.06 10.44 12.35
CA THR A 136 -14.42 10.65 12.86
C THR A 136 -15.39 9.72 12.17
N GLU A 137 -16.42 9.29 12.91
CA GLU A 137 -17.48 8.44 12.39
C GLU A 137 -18.17 9.07 11.17
N GLY A 138 -18.55 10.35 11.23
CA GLY A 138 -19.15 11.03 10.09
C GLY A 138 -18.30 11.00 8.82
N THR A 139 -16.97 11.10 8.95
CA THR A 139 -16.05 10.96 7.80
C THR A 139 -15.98 9.51 7.32
N ARG A 140 -15.98 8.55 8.24
CA ARG A 140 -15.98 7.12 7.93
C ARG A 140 -17.23 6.74 7.13
N THR A 141 -18.41 7.11 7.61
CA THR A 141 -19.70 6.90 6.94
C THR A 141 -19.70 7.53 5.55
N LYS A 142 -19.28 8.80 5.43
CA LYS A 142 -19.18 9.47 4.12
C LYS A 142 -18.29 8.71 3.13
N ARG A 143 -17.13 8.19 3.59
CA ARG A 143 -16.22 7.41 2.74
C ARG A 143 -16.78 6.06 2.36
N ILE A 144 -17.53 5.39 3.24
CA ILE A 144 -18.25 4.15 2.92
C ILE A 144 -19.27 4.43 1.81
N THR A 145 -20.14 5.44 1.98
CA THR A 145 -21.13 5.83 0.97
C THR A 145 -20.48 6.15 -0.37
N GLN A 146 -19.39 6.95 -0.37
CA GLN A 146 -18.64 7.27 -1.59
C GLN A 146 -18.04 6.02 -2.25
N SER A 147 -17.56 5.07 -1.44
CA SER A 147 -16.99 3.81 -1.94
C SER A 147 -18.06 2.96 -2.62
N VAL A 148 -19.21 2.78 -1.97
CA VAL A 148 -20.33 2.00 -2.51
C VAL A 148 -20.85 2.60 -3.82
N ILE A 149 -21.08 3.92 -3.87
CA ILE A 149 -21.51 4.62 -5.09
C ILE A 149 -20.50 4.44 -6.24
N ALA A 150 -19.20 4.59 -5.95
CA ALA A 150 -18.17 4.44 -6.97
C ALA A 150 -18.06 3.00 -7.47
N LEU A 151 -18.15 2.01 -6.57
CA LEU A 151 -18.12 0.59 -6.92
C LEU A 151 -19.35 0.20 -7.76
N ALA A 152 -20.53 0.73 -7.45
CA ALA A 152 -21.73 0.56 -8.28
C ALA A 152 -21.52 1.10 -9.70
N LYS A 153 -20.82 2.25 -9.83
CA LYS A 153 -20.41 2.82 -11.13
C LYS A 153 -19.25 2.08 -11.81
N LYS A 154 -18.79 0.96 -11.25
CA LYS A 154 -17.63 0.17 -11.72
C LYS A 154 -16.31 0.96 -11.76
N PHE A 155 -16.14 1.92 -10.86
CA PHE A 155 -14.90 2.69 -10.75
C PHE A 155 -13.84 1.93 -9.96
N ASP A 156 -12.58 2.09 -10.36
CA ASP A 156 -11.44 1.79 -9.51
C ASP A 156 -11.24 2.87 -8.42
N TYR A 157 -10.44 2.55 -7.41
CA TYR A 157 -10.16 3.46 -6.29
C TYR A 157 -9.59 4.81 -6.76
N GLY A 158 -8.69 4.80 -7.75
CA GLY A 158 -8.08 6.01 -8.29
C GLY A 158 -9.08 6.88 -9.06
N GLN A 159 -9.96 6.28 -9.84
CA GLN A 159 -11.06 6.96 -10.53
C GLN A 159 -12.00 7.63 -9.53
N MET A 160 -12.38 6.93 -8.46
CA MET A 160 -13.19 7.47 -7.37
C MET A 160 -12.52 8.70 -6.74
N ILE A 161 -11.26 8.60 -6.31
CA ILE A 161 -10.54 9.72 -5.70
C ILE A 161 -10.44 10.93 -6.64
N ARG A 162 -10.23 10.71 -7.95
CA ARG A 162 -10.21 11.79 -8.95
C ARG A 162 -11.58 12.43 -9.13
N SER A 163 -12.66 11.65 -9.14
CA SER A 163 -14.04 12.15 -9.23
C SER A 163 -14.37 13.06 -8.05
N LEU A 164 -14.07 12.62 -6.83
CA LEU A 164 -14.34 13.39 -5.61
C LEU A 164 -13.57 14.72 -5.57
N LYS A 165 -12.36 14.76 -6.13
CA LYS A 165 -11.60 16.02 -6.23
C LYS A 165 -12.23 17.01 -7.22
N LYS A 166 -12.81 16.53 -8.32
CA LYS A 166 -13.50 17.37 -9.30
C LYS A 166 -14.79 17.97 -8.77
N GLU A 167 -15.51 17.27 -7.89
CA GLU A 167 -16.77 17.75 -7.30
C GLU A 167 -16.55 18.81 -6.20
N ASN A 168 -15.35 18.90 -5.62
CA ASN A 168 -15.02 19.87 -4.57
C ASN A 168 -14.28 21.11 -5.10
N ASN A 169 -14.03 21.19 -6.41
CA ASN A 169 -13.44 22.33 -7.11
C ASN A 169 -14.50 23.01 -7.97
#